data_AF-A0A1Q8XGR4-F1
#
_entry.id   AF-A0A1Q8XGR4-F1
#
_cell.length_a   1.000
_cell.length_b   1.000
_cell.length_c   1.000
_cell.angle_alpha   90.00
_cell.angle_beta   90.00
_cell.angle_gamma   90.00
#
_symmetry.space_group_name_H-M   'P 1'
#
loop_
_entity.id
_entity.type
_entity.pdbx_description
1 polymer ?
#
loop_
_entity_poly.entity_id
_entity_poly.type
_entity_poly.pdbx_seq_one_letter_code
_entity_poly.pdbx_strand_id
1 'polypeptide(L)'
;MAAMTPKQHHLVQRVRALVDDKPDVREVPMFGGRAIMVNDKMIVSAGKTGDLLVRVAADRHETLLGEPGAEQAHMGAGREMGAGWITVAPEAIADDDRLTFWVDAAMHHNLAVTGGQSGSDES
;
A
#
# COMPACT_ATOMS: atom_id res chain seq x y z
N MET A 1 -12.54 -9.00 16.91
CA MET A 1 -12.01 -8.50 15.62
C MET A 1 -12.80 -9.17 14.50
N ALA A 2 -13.31 -8.43 13.52
CA ALA A 2 -13.96 -9.07 12.37
C ALA A 2 -12.91 -9.92 11.62
N ALA A 3 -13.27 -11.16 11.28
CA ALA A 3 -12.41 -12.04 10.49
C ALA A 3 -12.13 -11.40 9.12
N MET A 4 -10.92 -11.61 8.60
CA MET A 4 -10.58 -11.19 7.23
C MET A 4 -11.42 -11.98 6.22
N THR A 5 -11.84 -11.33 5.14
CA THR A 5 -12.52 -12.04 4.04
C THR A 5 -11.49 -12.93 3.31
N PRO A 6 -11.92 -14.01 2.62
CA PRO A 6 -11.00 -14.83 1.84
C PRO A 6 -10.20 -14.03 0.80
N LYS A 7 -10.85 -13.06 0.13
CA LYS A 7 -10.19 -12.16 -0.84
C LYS A 7 -9.12 -11.30 -0.17
N GLN A 8 -9.44 -10.67 0.95
CA GLN A 8 -8.48 -9.87 1.72
C GLN A 8 -7.31 -10.73 2.20
N HIS A 9 -7.59 -11.89 2.78
CA HIS A 9 -6.56 -12.80 3.28
C HIS A 9 -5.61 -13.22 2.15
N HIS A 10 -6.14 -13.61 0.99
CA HIS A 10 -5.32 -13.98 -0.16
C HIS A 10 -4.44 -12.82 -0.67
N LEU A 11 -5.00 -11.61 -0.77
CA LEU A 11 -4.24 -10.42 -1.18
C LEU A 11 -3.13 -10.08 -0.18
N VAL A 12 -3.41 -10.16 1.13
CA VAL A 12 -2.39 -9.96 2.18
C VAL A 12 -1.25 -10.96 2.04
N GLN A 13 -1.53 -12.24 1.79
CA GLN A 13 -0.49 -13.25 1.58
C GLN A 13 0.38 -12.95 0.36
N ARG A 14 -0.24 -12.55 -0.77
CA ARG A 14 0.51 -12.18 -1.98
C ARG A 14 1.42 -10.99 -1.75
N VAL A 15 0.93 -9.92 -1.13
CA VAL A 15 1.77 -8.75 -0.82
C VAL A 15 2.89 -9.11 0.17
N ARG A 16 2.61 -9.93 1.19
CA ARG A 16 3.63 -10.35 2.16
C ARG A 16 4.78 -11.11 1.50
N ALA A 17 4.49 -11.95 0.51
CA ALA A 17 5.52 -12.65 -0.24
C ALA A 17 6.43 -11.70 -1.04
N LEU A 18 5.96 -10.52 -1.42
CA LEU A 18 6.74 -9.52 -2.16
C LEU A 18 7.65 -8.66 -1.26
N VAL A 19 7.47 -8.72 0.06
CA VAL A 19 8.23 -7.92 1.03
C VAL A 19 8.83 -8.77 2.13
N ASP A 20 8.94 -10.09 1.94
CA ASP A 20 9.40 -11.03 2.96
C ASP A 20 10.89 -10.84 3.33
N ASP A 21 11.67 -10.28 2.40
CA ASP A 21 13.07 -9.92 2.55
C ASP A 21 13.28 -8.58 3.26
N LYS A 22 12.21 -7.81 3.53
CA LYS A 22 12.31 -6.48 4.15
C LYS A 22 12.31 -6.56 5.67
N PRO A 23 13.08 -5.70 6.35
CA PRO A 23 12.99 -5.58 7.80
C PRO A 23 11.66 -4.95 8.23
N ASP A 24 11.26 -5.23 9.48
CA ASP A 24 10.15 -4.56 10.17
C ASP A 24 8.80 -4.58 9.43
N VAL A 25 8.49 -5.72 8.80
CA VAL A 25 7.19 -5.97 8.16
C VAL A 25 6.15 -6.31 9.22
N ARG A 26 5.06 -5.53 9.29
CA ARG A 26 3.94 -5.79 10.22
C ARG A 26 2.58 -5.53 9.60
N GLU A 27 1.60 -6.27 10.10
CA GLU A 27 0.20 -6.16 9.68
C GLU A 27 -0.64 -5.38 10.70
N VAL A 28 -1.42 -4.40 10.26
CA VAL A 28 -2.24 -3.56 11.14
C VAL A 28 -3.66 -3.42 10.60
N PRO A 29 -4.71 -3.60 11.42
CA PRO A 29 -6.08 -3.31 10.99
C PRO A 29 -6.28 -1.79 10.96
N MET A 30 -6.41 -1.21 9.77
CA MET A 30 -6.71 0.22 9.57
C MET A 30 -7.39 0.47 8.22
N PHE A 31 -8.03 1.63 8.06
CA PHE A 31 -8.77 2.02 6.85
C PHE A 31 -9.83 0.98 6.40
N GLY A 32 -10.42 0.25 7.35
CA GLY A 32 -11.38 -0.81 7.05
C GLY A 32 -10.77 -2.07 6.40
N GLY A 33 -9.46 -2.07 6.18
CA GLY A 33 -8.68 -3.14 5.55
C GLY A 33 -7.59 -3.71 6.46
N ARG A 34 -6.59 -4.34 5.82
CA ARG A 34 -5.40 -4.90 6.44
C ARG A 34 -4.19 -4.20 5.84
N ALA A 35 -3.61 -3.26 6.59
CA ALA A 35 -2.41 -2.55 6.20
C ALA A 35 -1.17 -3.42 6.40
N ILE A 36 -0.26 -3.35 5.43
CA ILE A 36 1.09 -3.87 5.51
C ILE A 36 2.01 -2.66 5.68
N MET A 37 2.75 -2.70 6.78
CA MET A 37 3.70 -1.68 7.17
C MET A 37 5.10 -2.24 6.96
N VAL A 38 6.01 -1.39 6.51
CA VAL A 38 7.44 -1.67 6.39
C VAL A 38 8.18 -0.44 6.93
N ASN A 39 9.18 -0.63 7.80
CA ASN A 39 9.89 0.48 8.45
C ASN A 39 8.93 1.48 9.13
N ASP A 40 7.91 0.96 9.82
CA ASP A 40 6.83 1.73 10.48
C ASP A 40 5.99 2.66 9.59
N LYS A 41 6.14 2.58 8.27
CA LYS A 41 5.32 3.31 7.30
C LYS A 41 4.43 2.34 6.56
N MET A 42 3.19 2.75 6.32
CA MET A 42 2.29 1.95 5.49
C MET A 42 2.76 2.00 4.05
N ILE A 43 2.88 0.83 3.42
CA ILE A 43 3.09 0.72 1.97
C ILE A 43 1.76 0.50 1.25
N VAL A 44 0.94 -0.43 1.74
CA VAL A 44 -0.36 -0.76 1.17
C VAL A 44 -1.36 -1.20 2.24
N SER A 45 -2.64 -1.23 1.89
CA SER A 45 -3.70 -1.86 2.67
C SER A 45 -4.64 -2.65 1.78
N ALA A 46 -4.82 -3.93 2.10
CA ALA A 46 -5.76 -4.82 1.43
C ALA A 46 -7.19 -4.58 1.95
N GLY A 47 -8.07 -4.12 1.07
CA GLY A 47 -9.49 -3.92 1.33
C GLY A 47 -10.26 -5.24 1.42
N LYS A 48 -11.44 -5.19 2.04
CA LYS A 48 -12.29 -6.39 2.21
C LYS A 48 -12.84 -6.92 0.89
N THR A 49 -12.95 -6.06 -0.11
CA THR A 49 -13.43 -6.36 -1.46
C THR A 49 -12.33 -6.88 -2.38
N GLY A 50 -11.07 -6.87 -1.92
CA GLY A 50 -9.90 -7.27 -2.70
C GLY A 50 -9.24 -6.12 -3.46
N ASP A 51 -9.67 -4.88 -3.20
CA ASP A 51 -9.00 -3.66 -3.62
C ASP A 51 -7.73 -3.41 -2.80
N LEU A 52 -6.82 -2.62 -3.36
CA LEU A 52 -5.56 -2.26 -2.72
C LEU A 52 -5.47 -0.75 -2.58
N LEU A 53 -5.40 -0.27 -1.34
CA LEU A 53 -4.98 1.11 -1.08
C LEU A 53 -3.46 1.16 -1.06
N VAL A 54 -2.84 1.99 -1.90
CA VAL A 54 -1.39 2.09 -2.06
C VAL A 54 -0.92 3.47 -1.64
N ARG A 55 0.19 3.51 -0.88
CA ARG A 55 0.88 4.74 -0.50
C ARG A 55 2.08 4.97 -1.42
N VAL A 56 2.04 6.03 -2.22
CA VAL A 56 3.09 6.37 -3.21
C VAL A 56 3.62 7.78 -3.00
N ALA A 57 4.69 8.13 -3.71
CA ALA A 57 5.22 9.49 -3.72
C ALA A 57 4.21 10.45 -4.37
N ALA A 58 4.04 11.64 -3.80
CA ALA A 58 3.02 12.58 -4.24
C ALA A 58 3.26 13.11 -5.67
N ASP A 59 4.52 13.21 -6.10
CA ASP A 59 4.94 13.59 -7.45
C ASP A 59 4.63 12.52 -8.51
N ARG A 60 4.49 11.26 -8.09
CA ARG A 60 4.09 10.12 -8.94
C ARG A 60 2.58 9.94 -9.02
N HIS A 61 1.81 10.65 -8.21
CA HIS A 61 0.37 10.44 -8.02
C HIS A 61 -0.41 10.54 -9.33
N GLU A 62 -0.27 11.64 -10.08
CA GLU A 62 -1.00 11.85 -11.33
C GLU A 62 -0.63 10.82 -12.40
N THR A 63 0.65 10.46 -12.51
CA THR A 63 1.11 9.42 -13.44
C THR A 63 0.48 8.08 -13.10
N LEU A 64 0.47 7.71 -11.82
CA LEU A 64 -0.06 6.42 -11.37
C LEU A 64 -1.59 6.37 -11.40
N LEU A 65 -2.29 7.49 -11.27
CA LEU A 65 -3.73 7.55 -11.54
C LEU A 65 -4.09 7.26 -13.01
N GLY A 66 -3.13 7.35 -13.93
CA GLY A 66 -3.32 6.94 -15.32
C GLY A 66 -3.26 5.42 -15.54
N GLU A 67 -2.86 4.64 -14.54
CA GLU A 67 -2.80 3.18 -14.66
C GLU A 67 -4.20 2.55 -14.63
N PRO A 68 -4.45 1.49 -15.42
CA PRO A 68 -5.75 0.81 -15.43
C PRO A 68 -6.19 0.37 -14.03
N GLY A 69 -7.40 0.74 -13.65
CA GLY A 69 -8.01 0.42 -12.35
C GLY A 69 -7.46 1.21 -11.17
N ALA A 70 -6.62 2.23 -11.40
CA ALA A 70 -6.21 3.19 -10.38
C ALA A 70 -7.24 4.32 -10.27
N GLU A 71 -7.61 4.66 -9.03
CA GLU A 71 -8.55 5.73 -8.72
C GLU A 71 -8.04 6.55 -7.53
N GLN A 72 -8.51 7.80 -7.45
CA GLN A 72 -8.26 8.65 -6.30
C GLN A 72 -8.79 7.96 -5.04
N ALA A 73 -7.93 7.80 -4.03
CA ALA A 73 -8.37 7.16 -2.80
C ALA A 73 -9.33 8.07 -2.02
N HIS A 74 -10.35 7.48 -1.41
CA HIS A 74 -11.31 8.15 -0.54
C HIS A 74 -11.26 7.59 0.88
N MET A 75 -11.45 8.45 1.87
CA MET A 75 -11.49 8.13 3.29
C MET A 75 -12.92 8.29 3.83
N GLY A 76 -13.42 7.25 4.51
CA GLY A 76 -14.70 7.31 5.24
C GLY A 76 -15.87 7.69 4.35
N ALA A 77 -16.57 8.77 4.69
CA ALA A 77 -17.78 9.27 4.01
C ALA A 77 -17.52 9.90 2.62
N GLY A 78 -16.55 9.38 1.86
CA GLY A 78 -16.26 9.82 0.49
C GLY A 78 -15.27 10.99 0.37
N ARG A 79 -14.61 11.42 1.45
CA ARG A 79 -13.62 12.50 1.39
C ARG A 79 -12.37 12.02 0.67
N GLU A 80 -11.94 12.71 -0.37
CA GLU A 80 -10.68 12.41 -1.06
C GLU A 80 -9.48 12.47 -0.10
N MET A 81 -8.60 11.48 -0.23
CA MET A 81 -7.29 11.49 0.39
C MET A 81 -6.35 12.39 -0.42
N GLY A 82 -5.35 12.98 0.22
CA GLY A 82 -4.37 13.81 -0.49
C GLY A 82 -3.52 13.00 -1.48
N ALA A 83 -2.70 13.71 -2.27
CA ALA A 83 -1.76 13.09 -3.20
C ALA A 83 -0.86 12.04 -2.51
N GLY A 84 -0.56 10.98 -3.27
CA GLY A 84 0.17 9.81 -2.80
C GLY A 84 -0.71 8.70 -2.22
N TRP A 85 -2.05 8.80 -2.32
CA TRP A 85 -2.98 7.75 -1.91
C TRP A 85 -3.85 7.33 -3.10
N ILE A 86 -3.71 6.07 -3.52
CA ILE A 86 -4.39 5.53 -4.70
C ILE A 86 -5.12 4.25 -4.30
N THR A 87 -6.39 4.13 -4.68
CA THR A 87 -7.13 2.87 -4.60
C THR A 87 -6.98 2.15 -5.94
N VAL A 88 -6.63 0.87 -5.90
CA VAL A 88 -6.48 0.03 -7.09
C VAL A 88 -7.53 -1.07 -7.05
N ALA A 89 -8.29 -1.20 -8.15
CA ALA A 89 -9.35 -2.19 -8.30
C ALA A 89 -8.80 -3.63 -8.26
N PRO A 90 -9.56 -4.60 -7.74
CA PRO A 90 -9.13 -6.00 -7.66
C PRO A 90 -8.68 -6.59 -9.00
N GLU A 91 -9.32 -6.21 -10.10
CA GLU A 91 -9.04 -6.69 -11.45
C GLU A 91 -7.66 -6.21 -11.94
N ALA A 92 -7.24 -5.02 -11.50
CA ALA A 92 -5.96 -4.43 -11.88
C ALA A 92 -4.75 -4.99 -11.11
N ILE A 93 -4.99 -5.83 -10.10
CA ILE A 93 -3.98 -6.52 -9.28
C ILE A 93 -4.19 -8.04 -9.22
N ALA A 94 -5.06 -8.58 -10.07
CA ALA A 94 -5.32 -10.02 -10.13
C ALA A 94 -4.07 -10.81 -10.55
N ASP A 95 -3.25 -10.18 -11.39
CA ASP A 95 -1.97 -10.67 -11.86
C ASP A 95 -0.82 -10.30 -10.88
N ASP A 96 0.18 -11.18 -10.75
CA ASP A 96 1.30 -10.99 -9.83
C ASP A 96 2.28 -9.90 -10.28
N ASP A 97 2.51 -9.72 -11.59
CA ASP A 97 3.36 -8.64 -12.10
C ASP A 97 2.71 -7.28 -11.85
N ARG A 98 1.38 -7.21 -12.03
CA ARG A 98 0.62 -5.99 -11.71
C ARG A 98 0.61 -5.68 -10.22
N LEU A 99 0.45 -6.68 -9.35
CA LEU A 99 0.55 -6.46 -7.92
C LEU A 99 1.96 -5.99 -7.53
N THR A 100 3.00 -6.62 -8.10
CA THR A 100 4.40 -6.25 -7.87
C THR A 100 4.66 -4.80 -8.25
N PHE A 101 4.18 -4.34 -9.40
CA PHE A 101 4.29 -2.93 -9.82
C PHE A 101 3.81 -1.95 -8.75
N TRP A 102 2.64 -2.20 -8.14
CA TRP A 102 2.08 -1.32 -7.12
C TRP A 102 2.84 -1.40 -5.79
N VAL A 103 3.27 -2.59 -5.40
CA VAL A 103 4.09 -2.78 -4.19
C VAL A 103 5.45 -2.12 -4.36
N ASP A 104 6.09 -2.23 -5.52
CA ASP A 104 7.37 -1.56 -5.83
C ASP A 104 7.22 -0.04 -5.82
N ALA A 105 6.13 0.50 -6.38
CA ALA A 105 5.86 1.94 -6.32
C ALA A 105 5.76 2.43 -4.86
N ALA A 106 5.12 1.65 -3.99
CA ALA A 106 5.03 1.95 -2.56
C ALA A 106 6.37 1.79 -1.83
N MET A 107 7.15 0.75 -2.18
CA MET A 107 8.47 0.51 -1.59
C MET A 107 9.49 1.57 -2.00
N HIS A 108 9.47 2.05 -3.25
CA HIS A 108 10.30 3.19 -3.66
C HIS A 108 10.01 4.43 -2.80
N HIS A 109 8.74 4.73 -2.54
CA HIS A 109 8.37 5.81 -1.63
C HIS A 109 8.83 5.52 -0.20
N ASN A 110 8.60 4.31 0.30
CA ASN A 110 9.00 3.87 1.64
C ASN A 110 10.49 4.09 1.88
N LEU A 111 11.33 3.61 0.98
CA LEU A 111 12.79 3.73 1.06
C LEU A 111 13.24 5.19 0.99
N ALA A 112 12.61 6.02 0.16
CA ALA A 112 12.92 7.45 0.09
C ALA A 112 12.63 8.19 1.41
N VAL A 113 11.54 7.84 2.11
CA VAL A 113 11.14 8.52 3.36
C VAL A 113 11.73 7.91 4.62
N THR A 114 12.28 6.69 4.55
CA THR A 114 12.91 5.98 5.68
C THR A 114 14.43 6.02 5.60
N GLY A 115 15.01 6.06 4.39
CA GLY A 115 16.45 6.18 4.16
C GLY A 115 17.04 7.55 4.55
N GLY A 116 16.19 8.56 4.80
CA GLY A 116 16.59 9.85 5.37
C GLY A 116 16.77 9.86 6.90
N GLN A 117 16.45 8.76 7.59
CA GLN A 117 16.66 8.59 9.03
C GLN A 117 17.90 7.73 9.29
N SER A 118 19.05 8.22 8.85
CA SER A 118 20.37 7.80 9.34
C SER A 118 21.23 9.05 9.42
N GLY A 119 21.21 9.72 10.57
CA GLY A 119 22.08 10.85 10.86
C GLY A 119 21.41 12.01 11.59
N SER A 120 21.03 11.81 12.85
CA SER A 120 21.05 12.87 13.87
C SER A 120 20.75 12.26 15.24
N ASP A 121 21.73 11.55 15.79
CA ASP A 121 21.91 11.41 17.25
C ASP A 121 23.42 11.32 17.52
N GLU A 122 24.08 12.47 17.41
CA GLU A 122 25.32 12.77 18.13
C GLU A 122 25.25 14.24 18.54
N SER A 123 24.88 14.49 19.79
CA SER A 123 25.26 15.65 20.61
C SER A 123 24.98 15.36 22.08
#